data_AF-W2WRP7-F1
#
_entry.id   AF-W2WRP7-F1
#
_cell.length_a   1.000
_cell.length_b   1.000
_cell.length_c   1.000
_cell.angle_alpha   90.00
_cell.angle_beta   90.00
_cell.angle_gamma   90.00
#
_symmetry.space_group_name_H-M   'P 1'
#
loop_
_entity.id
_entity.type
_entity.pdbx_description
1 polymer ?
#
loop_
_entity_poly.entity_id
_entity_poly.type
_entity_poly.pdbx_seq_one_letter_code
_entity_poly.pdbx_strand_id
1 'polypeptide(L)'
;MYLIDGLLELVRTPRARLAQTRSVLELVHLVLDPNILQAVELSSQRLNVRNKLKLLLVRLKDTSDEMSRLSLMRSGGLNVLAVELVKLVYRLEELLPSTQKDKVTVECARSLHHINSVLRVFDQATFLTVDVQQYVSRQRNIFAVLLKLIKLLSELSWGREARTGWGVGVSRMSLVVEVLLSALRVLLNLTHHNAEAAGHVHALEGMQLLVNAFSQAWGVMETHKLQSSTQKKNEFDSCLLLLSVMVNSIELSEENRDVLAAWSYDDGAMSAQAGCDLFAQFFVSTIESYKHLIDRPEALDTSGAFSGEDSDDWSPEDVILGGCTSLLLGYLMRGSAANSAAVLKAMPDGSPRLLLRALAVFAAFHSQIGALTPEVAKSVLLIEKWLKASGGGGSNESDLVETMASKDSVESQRSGVSTPSLRTRAMKNLCSNLDDSDEGERLHGQMQEAHYTAHLSSFAAFISTNF
;
A
#
# COMPACT_ATOMS: atom_id res chain seq x y z
N MET A 1 22.15 -12.00 -23.15
CA MET A 1 21.77 -11.08 -24.23
C MET A 1 22.70 -9.87 -24.28
N TYR A 2 22.73 -8.99 -23.29
CA TYR A 2 23.60 -7.78 -23.31
C TYR A 2 25.10 -7.98 -23.62
N LEU A 3 25.70 -9.13 -23.28
CA LEU A 3 27.11 -9.41 -23.59
C LEU A 3 27.35 -9.70 -25.09
N ILE A 4 26.33 -10.19 -25.80
CA ILE A 4 26.37 -10.53 -27.24
C ILE A 4 25.90 -9.34 -28.08
N ASP A 5 24.95 -8.55 -27.59
CA ASP A 5 24.41 -7.40 -28.32
C ASP A 5 25.48 -6.31 -28.59
N GLY A 6 26.39 -6.09 -27.64
CA GLY A 6 27.55 -5.18 -27.83
C GLY A 6 28.65 -5.74 -28.74
N LEU A 7 28.68 -7.06 -28.98
CA LEU A 7 29.63 -7.70 -29.90
C LEU A 7 29.14 -7.70 -31.36
N LEU A 8 27.83 -7.45 -31.56
CA LEU A 8 27.17 -7.38 -32.87
C LEU A 8 26.84 -5.93 -33.28
N GLU A 9 27.32 -4.95 -32.51
CA GLU A 9 27.05 -3.54 -32.75
C GLU A 9 27.59 -3.12 -34.13
N LEU A 10 26.69 -2.67 -35.01
CA LEU A 10 27.01 -2.29 -36.38
C LEU A 10 27.67 -0.91 -36.39
N VAL A 11 28.91 -0.83 -36.88
CA VAL A 11 29.61 0.45 -37.04
C VAL A 11 29.26 1.03 -38.41
N ARG A 12 28.80 2.29 -38.43
CA ARG A 12 28.62 3.05 -39.67
C ARG A 12 29.98 3.44 -40.22
N THR A 13 30.31 2.89 -41.39
CA THR A 13 31.49 3.35 -42.14
C THR A 13 31.28 4.77 -42.69
N PRO A 14 32.34 5.51 -43.04
CA PRO A 14 32.25 6.86 -43.65
C PRO A 14 31.43 6.92 -44.96
N ARG A 15 31.09 5.76 -45.54
CA ARG A 15 30.25 5.62 -46.75
C ARG A 15 28.83 5.13 -46.45
N ALA A 16 28.36 5.26 -45.20
CA ALA A 16 27.03 4.84 -44.73
C ALA A 16 26.69 3.35 -44.92
N ARG A 17 27.69 2.47 -45.11
CA ARG A 17 27.47 1.02 -45.08
C ARG A 17 27.56 0.52 -43.64
N LEU A 18 26.59 -0.29 -43.23
CA LEU A 18 26.58 -1.03 -41.98
C LEU A 18 27.60 -2.17 -42.09
N ALA A 19 28.67 -2.14 -41.29
CA ALA A 19 29.63 -3.23 -41.21
C ALA A 19 29.52 -3.87 -39.82
N GLN A 20 29.46 -5.22 -39.78
CA GLN A 20 29.64 -5.96 -38.53
C GLN A 20 31.09 -5.76 -38.06
N THR A 21 31.25 -5.50 -36.77
CA THR A 21 32.55 -5.19 -36.12
C THR A 21 33.48 -6.39 -36.02
N ARG A 22 32.97 -7.61 -36.20
CA ARG A 22 33.73 -8.87 -36.12
C ARG A 22 33.29 -9.85 -37.19
N SER A 23 34.22 -10.62 -37.72
CA SER A 23 33.92 -11.72 -38.64
C SER A 23 33.21 -12.87 -37.91
N VAL A 24 32.45 -13.69 -38.64
CA VAL A 24 31.81 -14.91 -38.09
C VAL A 24 32.85 -15.83 -37.44
N LEU A 25 34.07 -15.89 -37.99
CA LEU A 25 35.17 -16.69 -37.45
C LEU A 25 35.65 -16.17 -36.08
N GLU A 26 35.76 -14.84 -35.92
CA GLU A 26 36.12 -14.20 -34.66
C GLU A 26 35.04 -14.38 -33.60
N LEU A 27 33.76 -14.35 -33.99
CA LEU A 27 32.64 -14.66 -33.09
C LEU A 27 32.68 -16.13 -32.64
N VAL A 28 33.01 -17.07 -33.54
CA VAL A 28 33.19 -18.48 -33.19
C VAL A 28 34.34 -18.65 -32.21
N HIS A 29 35.49 -18.01 -32.44
CA HIS A 29 36.61 -18.05 -31.50
C HIS A 29 36.29 -17.42 -30.14
N LEU A 30 35.50 -16.35 -30.12
CA LEU A 30 35.07 -15.71 -28.88
C LEU A 30 34.11 -16.60 -28.08
N VAL A 31 33.19 -17.29 -28.74
CA VAL A 31 32.24 -18.19 -28.09
C VAL A 31 32.91 -19.50 -27.64
N LEU A 32 34.06 -19.85 -28.24
CA LEU A 32 34.89 -20.98 -27.78
C LEU A 32 35.79 -20.63 -26.59
N ASP A 33 35.89 -19.36 -26.20
CA ASP A 33 36.61 -18.97 -24.98
C ASP A 33 35.88 -19.57 -23.75
N PRO A 34 36.57 -20.36 -22.92
CA PRO A 34 35.96 -21.02 -21.76
C PRO A 34 35.25 -20.07 -20.80
N ASN A 35 35.76 -18.84 -20.62
CA ASN A 35 35.16 -17.84 -19.74
C ASN A 35 33.89 -17.25 -20.35
N ILE A 36 33.84 -17.12 -21.68
CA ILE A 36 32.65 -16.63 -22.39
C ILE A 36 31.58 -17.70 -22.44
N LEU A 37 31.95 -18.97 -22.67
CA LEU A 37 31.05 -20.11 -22.52
C LEU A 37 30.44 -20.18 -21.11
N GLN A 38 31.27 -20.02 -20.08
CA GLN A 38 30.80 -19.97 -18.70
C GLN A 38 29.87 -18.78 -18.46
N ALA A 39 30.19 -17.60 -18.98
CA ALA A 39 29.34 -16.41 -18.87
C ALA A 39 27.99 -16.58 -19.59
N VAL A 40 27.98 -17.23 -20.75
CA VAL A 40 26.76 -17.55 -21.51
C VAL A 40 25.92 -18.57 -20.76
N GLU A 41 26.54 -19.63 -20.23
CA GLU A 41 25.87 -20.67 -19.43
C GLU A 41 25.25 -20.06 -18.17
N LEU A 42 26.01 -19.26 -17.41
CA LEU A 42 25.49 -18.54 -16.24
C LEU A 42 24.39 -17.55 -16.61
N SER A 43 24.48 -16.88 -17.76
CA SER A 43 23.42 -16.00 -18.25
C SER A 43 22.15 -16.78 -18.62
N SER A 44 22.29 -17.97 -19.21
CA SER A 44 21.19 -18.87 -19.56
C SER A 44 20.51 -19.39 -18.29
N GLN A 45 21.28 -19.85 -17.31
CA GLN A 45 20.80 -20.26 -16.00
C GLN A 45 20.08 -19.11 -15.28
N ARG A 46 20.65 -17.90 -15.29
CA ARG A 46 20.01 -16.71 -14.71
C ARG A 46 18.68 -16.40 -15.40
N LEU A 47 18.60 -16.51 -16.72
CA LEU A 47 17.35 -16.31 -17.47
C LEU A 47 16.33 -17.39 -17.11
N ASN A 48 16.75 -18.64 -17.00
CA ASN A 48 15.92 -19.77 -16.59
C ASN A 48 15.35 -19.55 -15.18
N VAL A 49 16.20 -19.20 -14.20
CA VAL A 49 15.77 -18.86 -12.84
C VAL A 49 14.79 -17.67 -12.86
N ARG A 50 15.07 -16.62 -13.63
CA ARG A 50 14.16 -15.47 -13.78
C ARG A 50 12.82 -15.88 -14.38
N ASN A 51 12.80 -16.76 -15.37
CA ASN A 51 11.58 -17.25 -15.99
C ASN A 51 10.79 -18.16 -15.03
N LYS A 52 11.46 -19.00 -14.26
CA LYS A 52 10.84 -19.79 -13.19
C LYS A 52 10.25 -18.91 -12.10
N LEU A 53 10.95 -17.84 -11.70
CA LEU A 53 10.43 -16.87 -10.73
C LEU A 53 9.20 -16.13 -11.28
N LYS A 54 9.23 -15.71 -12.56
CA LYS A 54 8.06 -15.12 -13.22
C LYS A 54 6.88 -16.09 -13.26
N LEU A 55 7.11 -17.36 -13.59
CA LEU A 55 6.07 -18.39 -13.60
C LEU A 55 5.50 -18.63 -12.20
N LEU A 56 6.37 -18.68 -11.17
CA LEU A 56 5.96 -18.77 -9.78
C LEU A 56 5.09 -17.57 -9.40
N LEU A 57 5.51 -16.34 -9.74
CA LEU A 57 4.72 -15.14 -9.48
C LEU A 57 3.37 -15.14 -10.21
N VAL A 58 3.30 -15.67 -11.44
CA VAL A 58 2.02 -15.83 -12.14
C VAL A 58 1.11 -16.82 -11.42
N ARG A 59 1.65 -17.94 -10.93
CA ARG A 59 0.89 -18.91 -10.13
C ARG A 59 0.43 -18.33 -8.80
N LEU A 60 1.32 -17.65 -8.08
CA LEU A 60 0.99 -17.03 -6.79
C LEU A 60 0.01 -15.86 -6.91
N LYS A 61 -0.11 -15.24 -8.08
CA LYS A 61 -1.14 -14.22 -8.35
C LYS A 61 -2.54 -14.81 -8.52
N ASP A 62 -2.65 -16.07 -8.89
CA ASP A 62 -3.95 -16.74 -8.96
C ASP A 62 -4.40 -17.01 -7.52
N THR A 63 -5.41 -16.27 -7.06
CA THR A 63 -5.92 -16.37 -5.69
C THR A 63 -6.42 -17.79 -5.38
N SER A 64 -6.83 -18.55 -6.39
CA SER A 64 -7.25 -19.94 -6.25
C SER A 64 -6.10 -20.94 -6.03
N ASP A 65 -4.84 -20.56 -6.32
CA ASP A 65 -3.67 -21.44 -6.17
C ASP A 65 -3.05 -21.38 -4.76
N GLU A 66 -3.88 -21.65 -3.76
CA GLU A 66 -3.45 -21.77 -2.36
C GLU A 66 -2.41 -22.89 -2.18
N MET A 67 -2.51 -23.95 -2.99
CA MET A 67 -1.59 -25.09 -2.93
C MET A 67 -0.14 -24.70 -3.25
N SER A 68 0.09 -23.83 -4.23
CA SER A 68 1.43 -23.31 -4.52
C SER A 68 2.00 -22.47 -3.36
N ARG A 69 1.16 -21.66 -2.70
CA ARG A 69 1.57 -20.85 -1.52
C ARG A 69 1.99 -21.76 -0.36
N LEU A 70 1.16 -22.75 -0.04
CA LEU A 70 1.44 -23.74 1.01
C LEU A 70 2.65 -24.61 0.66
N SER A 71 2.84 -24.98 -0.61
CA SER A 71 4.03 -25.71 -1.06
C SER A 71 5.32 -24.92 -0.88
N LEU A 72 5.30 -23.61 -1.18
CA LEU A 72 6.43 -22.72 -0.96
C LEU A 72 6.80 -22.61 0.53
N MET A 73 5.79 -22.56 1.40
CA MET A 73 5.97 -22.61 2.85
C MET A 73 6.54 -23.96 3.32
N ARG A 74 5.90 -25.08 2.95
CA ARG A 74 6.27 -26.44 3.38
C ARG A 74 7.65 -26.88 2.91
N SER A 75 8.08 -26.39 1.75
CA SER A 75 9.43 -26.65 1.21
C SER A 75 10.52 -25.79 1.86
N GLY A 76 10.16 -24.86 2.74
CA GLY A 76 11.12 -23.92 3.36
C GLY A 76 11.57 -22.80 2.41
N GLY A 77 10.96 -22.64 1.24
CA GLY A 77 11.31 -21.61 0.27
C GLY A 77 11.19 -20.20 0.83
N LEU A 78 10.18 -19.94 1.66
CA LEU A 78 10.03 -18.67 2.37
C LEU A 78 11.21 -18.34 3.29
N ASN A 79 11.80 -19.36 3.95
CA ASN A 79 12.95 -19.15 4.84
C ASN A 79 14.20 -18.76 4.04
N VAL A 80 14.41 -19.41 2.90
CA VAL A 80 15.52 -19.08 1.99
C VAL A 80 15.38 -17.64 1.49
N LEU A 81 14.16 -17.24 1.09
CA LEU A 81 13.87 -15.89 0.66
C LEU A 81 14.01 -14.86 1.78
N ALA A 82 13.64 -15.19 3.03
CA ALA A 82 13.82 -14.31 4.18
C ALA A 82 15.32 -14.04 4.43
N VAL A 83 16.15 -15.08 4.42
CA VAL A 83 17.61 -14.95 4.56
C VAL A 83 18.21 -14.13 3.41
N GLU A 84 17.73 -14.33 2.19
CA GLU A 84 18.18 -13.54 1.04
C GLU A 84 17.77 -12.07 1.16
N LEU A 85 16.54 -11.79 1.61
CA LEU A 85 16.07 -10.42 1.83
C LEU A 85 16.95 -9.70 2.85
N VAL A 86 17.31 -10.36 3.95
CA VAL A 86 18.23 -9.81 4.97
C VAL A 86 19.55 -9.38 4.30
N LYS A 87 20.19 -10.27 3.54
CA LYS A 87 21.46 -9.98 2.86
C LYS A 87 21.35 -8.82 1.88
N LEU A 88 20.28 -8.80 1.09
CA LEU A 88 20.05 -7.76 0.10
C LEU A 88 19.84 -6.38 0.75
N VAL A 89 19.13 -6.32 1.88
CA VAL A 89 18.87 -5.08 2.61
C VAL A 89 20.14 -4.53 3.27
N TYR A 90 20.97 -5.39 3.89
CA TYR A 90 22.28 -4.95 4.40
C TYR A 90 23.19 -4.44 3.28
N ARG A 91 23.22 -5.13 2.14
CA ARG A 91 23.97 -4.68 0.97
C ARG A 91 23.45 -3.34 0.43
N LEU A 92 22.14 -3.12 0.43
CA LEU A 92 21.55 -1.84 0.02
C LEU A 92 22.03 -0.71 0.95
N GLU A 93 22.02 -0.93 2.26
CA GLU A 93 22.49 0.03 3.26
C GLU A 93 23.96 0.41 3.03
N GLU A 94 24.84 -0.57 2.75
CA GLU A 94 26.25 -0.31 2.41
C GLU A 94 26.42 0.51 1.11
N LEU A 95 25.51 0.35 0.15
CA LEU A 95 25.54 1.04 -1.14
C LEU A 95 25.01 2.47 -1.07
N LEU A 96 24.23 2.81 -0.04
CA LEU A 96 23.72 4.16 0.18
C LEU A 96 24.80 4.98 0.90
N PRO A 97 25.40 6.00 0.28
CA PRO A 97 26.47 6.75 0.91
C PRO A 97 25.95 7.44 2.18
N SER A 98 26.69 7.29 3.28
CA SER A 98 26.38 8.01 4.53
C SER A 98 26.51 9.54 4.39
N THR A 99 27.14 10.02 3.30
CA THR A 99 27.55 11.43 3.12
C THR A 99 27.30 12.02 1.72
N GLN A 100 26.78 11.25 0.75
CA GLN A 100 26.44 11.72 -0.61
C GLN A 100 25.06 11.18 -1.02
N LYS A 101 24.01 11.82 -0.51
CA LYS A 101 22.62 11.38 -0.66
C LYS A 101 21.97 11.75 -2.00
N ASP A 102 22.69 12.46 -2.89
CA ASP A 102 22.08 13.08 -4.07
C ASP A 102 21.81 12.13 -5.26
N LYS A 103 22.33 10.89 -5.28
CA LYS A 103 22.14 10.00 -6.44
C LYS A 103 22.01 8.52 -6.05
N VAL A 104 20.81 7.98 -6.27
CA VAL A 104 20.59 6.53 -6.38
C VAL A 104 21.44 6.01 -7.55
N THR A 105 22.49 5.24 -7.24
CA THR A 105 23.43 4.68 -8.24
C THR A 105 22.80 3.53 -9.04
N VAL A 106 23.47 3.09 -10.10
CA VAL A 106 23.02 1.94 -10.90
C VAL A 106 23.10 0.64 -10.09
N GLU A 107 24.12 0.51 -9.24
CA GLU A 107 24.29 -0.59 -8.29
C GLU A 107 23.15 -0.63 -7.28
N CYS A 108 22.76 0.53 -6.75
CA CYS A 108 21.61 0.67 -5.85
C CYS A 108 20.32 0.24 -6.56
N ALA A 109 20.05 0.77 -7.76
CA ALA A 109 18.88 0.38 -8.56
C ALA A 109 18.84 -1.15 -8.83
N ARG A 110 19.99 -1.77 -9.11
CA ARG A 110 20.08 -3.23 -9.28
C ARG A 110 19.72 -3.98 -7.99
N SER A 111 20.21 -3.53 -6.84
CA SER A 111 19.88 -4.12 -5.53
C SER A 111 18.38 -3.97 -5.23
N LEU A 112 17.81 -2.79 -5.47
CA LEU A 112 16.37 -2.53 -5.32
C LEU A 112 15.51 -3.48 -6.18
N HIS A 113 15.87 -3.74 -7.43
CA HIS A 113 15.14 -4.71 -8.26
C HIS A 113 15.16 -6.14 -7.70
N HIS A 114 16.28 -6.55 -7.09
CA HIS A 114 16.37 -7.88 -6.46
C HIS A 114 15.52 -7.95 -5.20
N ILE A 115 15.58 -6.91 -4.35
CA ILE A 115 14.75 -6.78 -3.16
C ILE A 115 13.26 -6.82 -3.55
N ASN A 116 12.86 -6.02 -4.53
CA ASN A 116 11.48 -5.97 -5.02
C ASN A 116 11.02 -7.35 -5.53
N SER A 117 11.88 -8.09 -6.22
CA SER A 117 11.54 -9.44 -6.69
C SER A 117 11.24 -10.40 -5.54
N VAL A 118 11.98 -10.32 -4.44
CA VAL A 118 11.75 -11.14 -3.24
C VAL A 118 10.49 -10.67 -2.50
N LEU A 119 10.32 -9.37 -2.30
CA LEU A 119 9.14 -8.81 -1.65
C LEU A 119 7.84 -9.16 -2.38
N ARG A 120 7.85 -9.15 -3.72
CA ARG A 120 6.69 -9.58 -4.52
C ARG A 120 6.34 -11.05 -4.33
N VAL A 121 7.29 -11.92 -4.03
CA VAL A 121 6.96 -13.31 -3.69
C VAL A 121 6.31 -13.36 -2.31
N PHE A 122 6.85 -12.63 -1.33
CA PHE A 122 6.24 -12.54 0.01
C PHE A 122 4.84 -11.95 -0.03
N ASP A 123 4.64 -10.85 -0.75
CA ASP A 123 3.35 -10.19 -0.95
C ASP A 123 2.32 -11.20 -1.45
N GLN A 124 2.61 -11.88 -2.56
CA GLN A 124 1.68 -12.84 -3.17
C GLN A 124 1.51 -14.13 -2.36
N ALA A 125 2.51 -14.55 -1.59
CA ALA A 125 2.43 -15.74 -0.74
C ALA A 125 1.65 -15.49 0.56
N THR A 126 1.73 -14.28 1.11
CA THR A 126 1.05 -13.87 2.34
C THR A 126 -0.35 -13.31 2.09
N PHE A 127 -0.69 -13.05 0.83
CA PHE A 127 -2.00 -12.56 0.43
C PHE A 127 -3.11 -13.59 0.73
N LEU A 128 -4.06 -13.20 1.58
CA LEU A 128 -5.24 -13.99 1.98
C LEU A 128 -4.96 -15.45 2.36
N THR A 129 -3.74 -15.75 2.85
CA THR A 129 -3.33 -17.12 3.17
C THR A 129 -2.86 -17.16 4.62
N VAL A 130 -3.82 -17.34 5.53
CA VAL A 130 -3.63 -17.24 6.99
C VAL A 130 -2.49 -18.13 7.49
N ASP A 131 -2.41 -19.38 7.01
CA ASP A 131 -1.34 -20.31 7.39
C ASP A 131 0.05 -19.76 7.06
N VAL A 132 0.21 -19.12 5.88
CA VAL A 132 1.47 -18.52 5.45
C VAL A 132 1.76 -17.25 6.24
N GLN A 133 0.74 -16.41 6.49
CA GLN A 133 0.88 -15.21 7.32
C GLN A 133 1.37 -15.58 8.73
N GLN A 134 0.74 -16.55 9.39
CA GLN A 134 1.13 -17.03 10.71
C GLN A 134 2.54 -17.65 10.68
N TYR A 135 2.85 -18.47 9.67
CA TYR A 135 4.17 -19.07 9.53
C TYR A 135 5.29 -18.03 9.44
N VAL A 136 5.10 -17.01 8.60
CA VAL A 136 6.07 -15.93 8.43
C VAL A 136 6.11 -15.05 9.70
N SER A 137 4.97 -14.85 10.36
CA SER A 137 4.85 -14.00 11.54
C SER A 137 5.67 -14.51 12.73
N ARG A 138 5.85 -15.82 12.87
CA ARG A 138 6.73 -16.42 13.89
C ARG A 138 8.19 -16.00 13.80
N GLN A 139 8.61 -15.40 12.68
CA GLN A 139 9.99 -15.03 12.43
C GLN A 139 10.21 -13.53 12.67
N ARG A 140 10.46 -13.11 13.91
CA ARG A 140 10.74 -11.70 14.25
C ARG A 140 11.74 -11.00 13.31
N ASN A 141 12.73 -11.73 12.79
CA ASN A 141 13.73 -11.20 11.86
C ASN A 141 13.14 -10.64 10.56
N ILE A 142 12.02 -11.18 10.04
CA ILE A 142 11.41 -10.63 8.83
C ILE A 142 10.89 -9.21 9.08
N PHE A 143 10.27 -8.97 10.24
CA PHE A 143 9.78 -7.64 10.64
C PHE A 143 10.93 -6.66 10.82
N ALA A 144 12.01 -7.09 11.49
CA ALA A 144 13.19 -6.24 11.67
C ALA A 144 13.77 -5.77 10.33
N VAL A 145 13.84 -6.65 9.35
CA VAL A 145 14.34 -6.31 8.00
C VAL A 145 13.33 -5.47 7.21
N LEU A 146 12.03 -5.77 7.27
CA LEU A 146 10.99 -4.97 6.61
C LEU A 146 10.95 -3.55 7.16
N LEU A 147 10.94 -3.38 8.48
CA LEU A 147 10.91 -2.07 9.14
C LEU A 147 12.18 -1.26 8.84
N LYS A 148 13.36 -1.92 8.84
CA LYS A 148 14.61 -1.27 8.44
C LYS A 148 14.56 -0.80 6.99
N LEU A 149 14.06 -1.64 6.08
CA LEU A 149 13.92 -1.29 4.68
C LEU A 149 12.93 -0.14 4.49
N ILE A 150 11.76 -0.17 5.14
CA ILE A 150 10.76 0.90 5.11
C ILE A 150 11.40 2.22 5.59
N LYS A 151 12.10 2.22 6.73
CA LYS A 151 12.81 3.41 7.24
C LYS A 151 13.78 3.99 6.20
N LEU A 152 14.64 3.14 5.63
CA LEU A 152 15.64 3.55 4.65
C LEU A 152 15.00 4.14 3.39
N LEU A 153 13.99 3.46 2.84
CA LEU A 153 13.36 3.88 1.60
C LEU A 153 12.46 5.11 1.78
N SER A 154 11.80 5.25 2.94
CA SER A 154 11.04 6.46 3.27
C SER A 154 11.94 7.68 3.38
N GLU A 155 13.08 7.57 4.08
CA GLU A 155 14.05 8.67 4.18
C GLU A 155 14.60 9.07 2.80
N LEU A 156 14.89 8.08 1.94
CA LEU A 156 15.33 8.35 0.56
C LEU A 156 14.23 8.99 -0.29
N SER A 157 12.97 8.60 -0.10
CA SER A 157 11.86 9.04 -0.95
C SER A 157 11.31 10.40 -0.53
N TRP A 158 11.27 10.68 0.77
CA TRP A 158 10.52 11.79 1.37
C TRP A 158 11.32 12.60 2.40
N GLY A 159 12.54 12.17 2.74
CA GLY A 159 13.38 12.89 3.68
C GLY A 159 13.87 14.24 3.15
N ARG A 160 14.60 14.98 3.98
CA ARG A 160 15.06 16.36 3.71
C ARG A 160 15.79 16.51 2.38
N GLU A 161 16.50 15.46 1.96
CA GLU A 161 17.35 15.44 0.77
C GLU A 161 16.68 14.76 -0.44
N ALA A 162 15.46 14.24 -0.29
CA ALA A 162 14.75 13.57 -1.39
C ALA A 162 14.48 14.50 -2.57
N ARG A 163 14.33 15.81 -2.32
CA ARG A 163 14.04 16.81 -3.35
C ARG A 163 15.09 16.86 -4.46
N THR A 164 16.37 16.74 -4.10
CA THR A 164 17.45 16.68 -5.11
C THR A 164 17.37 15.38 -5.90
N GLY A 165 17.08 14.27 -5.22
CA GLY A 165 16.88 12.95 -5.85
C GLY A 165 15.77 12.95 -6.90
N TRP A 166 14.60 13.51 -6.59
CA TRP A 166 13.48 13.63 -7.53
C TRP A 166 13.81 14.53 -8.72
N GLY A 167 14.60 15.60 -8.52
CA GLY A 167 15.05 16.49 -9.59
C GLY A 167 16.09 15.86 -10.54
N VAL A 168 16.88 14.90 -10.06
CA VAL A 168 17.99 14.29 -10.82
C VAL A 168 17.59 12.98 -11.52
N GLY A 169 16.66 12.20 -10.95
CA GLY A 169 16.41 10.84 -11.44
C GLY A 169 15.03 10.27 -11.10
N VAL A 170 13.96 10.85 -11.64
CA VAL A 170 12.56 10.42 -11.42
C VAL A 170 12.35 8.91 -11.54
N SER A 171 12.89 8.26 -12.59
CA SER A 171 12.72 6.80 -12.76
C SER A 171 13.35 5.98 -11.64
N ARG A 172 14.47 6.44 -11.08
CA ARG A 172 15.16 5.73 -9.97
C ARG A 172 14.44 5.96 -8.65
N MET A 173 13.96 7.18 -8.42
CA MET A 173 13.14 7.49 -7.24
C MET A 173 11.81 6.74 -7.27
N SER A 174 11.19 6.63 -8.45
CA SER A 174 10.00 5.80 -8.64
C SER A 174 10.25 4.33 -8.27
N LEU A 175 11.43 3.78 -8.63
CA LEU A 175 11.82 2.44 -8.20
C LEU A 175 11.98 2.32 -6.67
N VAL A 176 12.59 3.32 -6.01
CA VAL A 176 12.71 3.36 -4.55
C VAL A 176 11.32 3.27 -3.90
N VAL A 177 10.38 4.09 -4.37
CA VAL A 177 8.99 4.06 -3.90
C VAL A 177 8.32 2.74 -4.22
N GLU A 178 8.49 2.17 -5.41
CA GLU A 178 7.91 0.85 -5.76
C GLU A 178 8.36 -0.24 -4.77
N VAL A 179 9.63 -0.24 -4.36
CA VAL A 179 10.16 -1.18 -3.37
C VAL A 179 9.59 -0.90 -1.98
N LEU A 180 9.45 0.38 -1.60
CA LEU A 180 8.80 0.79 -0.34
C LEU A 180 7.37 0.28 -0.27
N LEU A 181 6.59 0.52 -1.32
CA LEU A 181 5.19 0.06 -1.40
C LEU A 181 5.11 -1.47 -1.34
N SER A 182 6.06 -2.18 -1.96
CA SER A 182 6.11 -3.65 -1.89
C SER A 182 6.42 -4.14 -0.47
N ALA A 183 7.31 -3.46 0.27
CA ALA A 183 7.60 -3.79 1.66
C ALA A 183 6.40 -3.51 2.57
N LEU A 184 5.71 -2.39 2.37
CA LEU A 184 4.50 -2.03 3.10
C LEU A 184 3.36 -3.01 2.84
N ARG A 185 3.16 -3.51 1.60
CA ARG A 185 2.18 -4.56 1.29
C ARG A 185 2.47 -5.86 2.03
N VAL A 186 3.73 -6.30 2.06
CA VAL A 186 4.10 -7.48 2.86
C VAL A 186 3.76 -7.26 4.33
N LEU A 187 4.12 -6.10 4.90
CA LEU A 187 3.83 -5.80 6.29
C LEU A 187 2.31 -5.70 6.56
N LEU A 188 1.54 -5.14 5.62
CA LEU A 188 0.08 -5.08 5.68
C LEU A 188 -0.52 -6.48 5.76
N ASN A 189 -0.12 -7.37 4.85
CA ASN A 189 -0.61 -8.75 4.80
C ASN A 189 -0.27 -9.52 6.08
N LEU A 190 0.92 -9.28 6.64
CA LEU A 190 1.34 -9.94 7.88
C LEU A 190 0.61 -9.42 9.11
N THR A 191 0.23 -8.13 9.14
CA THR A 191 -0.43 -7.49 10.30
C THR A 191 -1.95 -7.60 10.27
N HIS A 192 -2.55 -7.94 9.13
CA HIS A 192 -4.00 -8.16 9.01
C HIS A 192 -4.47 -9.26 9.98
N HIS A 193 -5.35 -8.89 10.91
CA HIS A 193 -5.90 -9.74 11.96
C HIS A 193 -4.88 -10.65 12.68
N ASN A 194 -3.67 -10.14 12.89
CA ASN A 194 -2.56 -10.94 13.41
C ASN A 194 -1.85 -10.22 14.57
N ALA A 195 -2.23 -10.61 15.79
CA ALA A 195 -1.68 -10.03 17.02
C ALA A 195 -0.19 -10.32 17.21
N GLU A 196 0.32 -11.47 16.73
CA GLU A 196 1.76 -11.79 16.81
C GLU A 196 2.58 -10.82 15.96
N ALA A 197 2.13 -10.55 14.73
CA ALA A 197 2.74 -9.56 13.86
C ALA A 197 2.69 -8.14 14.45
N ALA A 198 1.54 -7.73 14.99
CA ALA A 198 1.40 -6.45 15.69
C ALA A 198 2.36 -6.35 16.89
N GLY A 199 2.51 -7.44 17.66
CA GLY A 199 3.48 -7.52 18.76
C GLY A 199 4.93 -7.38 18.31
N HIS A 200 5.29 -7.90 17.13
CA HIS A 200 6.61 -7.67 16.53
C HIS A 200 6.82 -6.23 16.07
N VAL A 201 5.80 -5.59 15.50
CA VAL A 201 5.84 -4.15 15.17
C VAL A 201 6.11 -3.34 16.44
N HIS A 202 5.41 -3.62 17.54
CA HIS A 202 5.63 -2.96 18.82
C HIS A 202 7.06 -3.18 19.34
N ALA A 203 7.47 -4.43 19.46
CA ALA A 203 8.75 -4.83 20.05
C ALA A 203 9.99 -4.38 19.24
N LEU A 204 9.79 -3.83 18.04
CA LEU A 204 10.84 -3.33 17.16
C LEU A 204 10.72 -1.81 16.92
N GLU A 205 9.94 -1.10 17.76
CA GLU A 205 9.68 0.34 17.63
C GLU A 205 9.13 0.71 16.24
N GLY A 206 8.40 -0.22 15.63
CA GLY A 206 7.90 -0.11 14.27
C GLY A 206 6.87 1.01 14.12
N MET A 207 6.05 1.26 15.15
CA MET A 207 5.06 2.34 15.10
C MET A 207 5.70 3.72 14.98
N GLN A 208 6.78 4.00 15.72
CA GLN A 208 7.53 5.25 15.60
C GLN A 208 8.10 5.41 14.18
N LEU A 209 8.61 4.32 13.59
CA LEU A 209 9.13 4.34 12.22
C LEU A 209 8.04 4.62 11.18
N LEU A 210 6.86 4.00 11.34
CA LEU A 210 5.74 4.16 10.42
C LEU A 210 5.16 5.57 10.46
N VAL A 211 4.95 6.15 11.64
CA VAL A 211 4.44 7.52 11.78
C VAL A 211 5.48 8.56 11.31
N ASN A 212 6.77 8.34 11.53
CA ASN A 212 7.82 9.19 10.97
C ASN A 212 7.80 9.15 9.43
N ALA A 213 7.69 7.96 8.83
CA ALA A 213 7.58 7.81 7.38
C ALA A 213 6.32 8.50 6.82
N PHE A 214 5.20 8.39 7.53
CA PHE A 214 3.94 9.07 7.16
C PHE A 214 4.07 10.59 7.24
N SER A 215 4.61 11.11 8.34
CA SER A 215 4.83 12.56 8.52
C SER A 215 5.75 13.13 7.44
N GLN A 216 6.80 12.41 7.05
CA GLN A 216 7.66 12.80 5.93
C GLN A 216 6.91 12.82 4.60
N ALA A 217 6.15 11.76 4.28
CA ALA A 217 5.40 11.67 3.03
C ALA A 217 4.36 12.80 2.90
N TRP A 218 3.63 13.10 3.98
CA TRP A 218 2.67 14.20 3.98
C TRP A 218 3.33 15.58 4.00
N GLY A 219 4.42 15.81 4.75
CA GLY A 219 5.12 17.10 4.73
C GLY A 219 5.60 17.53 3.34
N VAL A 220 5.87 16.55 2.45
CA VAL A 220 6.17 16.79 1.03
C VAL A 220 4.91 17.19 0.25
N MET A 221 3.74 16.63 0.57
CA MET A 221 2.45 16.99 -0.07
C MET A 221 2.05 18.45 0.20
N GLU A 222 2.30 18.98 1.40
CA GLU A 222 1.91 20.36 1.75
C GLU A 222 2.79 21.45 1.12
N THR A 223 4.05 21.14 0.84
CA THR A 223 5.07 22.16 0.52
C THR A 223 5.29 22.39 -0.98
N HIS A 224 4.62 21.67 -1.89
CA HIS A 224 5.05 21.60 -3.29
C HIS A 224 3.95 21.84 -4.34
N LYS A 225 3.91 23.06 -4.87
CA LYS A 225 3.03 23.49 -5.98
C LYS A 225 3.44 23.00 -7.39
N LEU A 226 4.54 22.25 -7.55
CA LEU A 226 5.07 21.80 -8.85
C LEU A 226 5.51 20.31 -8.85
N GLN A 227 4.63 19.43 -8.38
CA GLN A 227 4.89 17.98 -8.44
C GLN A 227 4.48 17.39 -9.81
N SER A 228 5.25 16.41 -10.28
CA SER A 228 4.82 15.58 -11.40
C SER A 228 3.63 14.70 -11.00
N SER A 229 2.79 14.30 -11.97
CA SER A 229 1.67 13.39 -11.73
C SER A 229 2.11 12.06 -11.12
N THR A 230 3.29 11.57 -11.51
CA THR A 230 3.90 10.34 -10.95
C THR A 230 4.24 10.50 -9.47
N GLN A 231 4.73 11.67 -9.07
CA GLN A 231 5.08 11.93 -7.68
C GLN A 231 3.82 12.00 -6.80
N LYS A 232 2.78 12.70 -7.26
CA LYS A 232 1.47 12.75 -6.56
C LYS A 232 0.88 11.36 -6.33
N LYS A 233 0.92 10.51 -7.36
CA LYS A 233 0.47 9.12 -7.26
C LYS A 233 1.26 8.34 -6.19
N ASN A 234 2.58 8.47 -6.22
CA ASN A 234 3.47 7.80 -5.30
C ASN A 234 3.27 8.26 -3.84
N GLU A 235 2.97 9.54 -3.63
CA GLU A 235 2.65 10.11 -2.32
C GLU A 235 1.32 9.55 -1.80
N PHE A 236 0.27 9.57 -2.61
CA PHE A 236 -1.02 8.95 -2.28
C PHE A 236 -0.88 7.47 -1.89
N ASP A 237 -0.25 6.67 -2.76
CA ASP A 237 -0.06 5.23 -2.53
C ASP A 237 0.73 4.98 -1.22
N SER A 238 1.72 5.83 -0.93
CA SER A 238 2.53 5.71 0.30
C SER A 238 1.72 6.04 1.55
N CYS A 239 0.99 7.16 1.55
CA CYS A 239 0.13 7.56 2.66
C CYS A 239 -0.95 6.51 2.94
N LEU A 240 -1.61 6.01 1.89
CA LEU A 240 -2.60 4.96 2.00
C LEU A 240 -2.03 3.70 2.67
N LEU A 241 -0.92 3.17 2.16
CA LEU A 241 -0.32 1.96 2.73
C LEU A 241 0.16 2.15 4.17
N LEU A 242 0.76 3.30 4.48
CA LEU A 242 1.21 3.62 5.83
C LEU A 242 0.03 3.68 6.81
N LEU A 243 -1.05 4.37 6.45
CA LEU A 243 -2.27 4.42 7.25
C LEU A 243 -2.85 3.01 7.46
N SER A 244 -2.97 2.21 6.40
CA SER A 244 -3.50 0.85 6.49
C SER A 244 -2.67 -0.06 7.39
N VAL A 245 -1.33 -0.02 7.29
CA VAL A 245 -0.46 -0.81 8.19
C VAL A 245 -0.60 -0.35 9.63
N MET A 246 -0.67 0.97 9.87
CA MET A 246 -0.86 1.51 11.22
C MET A 246 -2.22 1.08 11.80
N VAL A 247 -3.31 1.13 11.02
CA VAL A 247 -4.64 0.64 11.44
C VAL A 247 -4.57 -0.84 11.84
N ASN A 248 -4.01 -1.71 10.98
CA ASN A 248 -3.88 -3.14 11.28
C ASN A 248 -3.06 -3.38 12.56
N SER A 249 -2.02 -2.57 12.78
CA SER A 249 -1.11 -2.72 13.92
C SER A 249 -1.72 -2.26 15.26
N ILE A 250 -2.74 -1.40 15.24
CA ILE A 250 -3.41 -0.89 16.46
C ILE A 250 -4.77 -1.54 16.71
N GLU A 251 -5.43 -2.14 15.70
CA GLU A 251 -6.77 -2.73 15.84
C GLU A 251 -6.85 -3.73 17.00
N LEU A 252 -5.78 -4.51 17.21
CA LEU A 252 -5.67 -5.56 18.21
C LEU A 252 -4.49 -5.37 19.19
N SER A 253 -3.83 -4.21 19.21
CA SER A 253 -2.71 -3.93 20.14
C SER A 253 -2.83 -2.54 20.74
N GLU A 254 -3.06 -2.54 22.05
CA GLU A 254 -3.13 -1.34 22.87
C GLU A 254 -1.76 -0.65 22.97
N GLU A 255 -0.69 -1.44 23.02
CA GLU A 255 0.68 -0.92 23.12
C GLU A 255 1.07 -0.14 21.87
N ASN A 256 0.73 -0.64 20.68
CA ASN A 256 0.93 0.09 19.43
C ASN A 256 0.05 1.35 19.36
N ARG A 257 -1.21 1.25 19.80
CA ARG A 257 -2.14 2.39 19.84
C ARG A 257 -1.59 3.52 20.69
N ASP A 258 -1.09 3.20 21.88
CA ASP A 258 -0.62 4.20 22.84
C ASP A 258 0.71 4.81 22.40
N VAL A 259 1.61 4.01 21.81
CA VAL A 259 2.84 4.52 21.16
C VAL A 259 2.51 5.49 20.03
N LEU A 260 1.52 5.16 19.20
CA LEU A 260 1.12 6.01 18.08
C LEU A 260 0.50 7.32 18.55
N ALA A 261 -0.35 7.28 19.58
CA ALA A 261 -0.98 8.47 20.16
C ALA A 261 0.06 9.39 20.83
N ALA A 262 1.03 8.81 21.54
CA ALA A 262 2.07 9.53 22.28
C ALA A 262 3.26 9.97 21.40
N TRP A 263 3.29 9.59 20.12
CA TRP A 263 4.37 10.01 19.23
C TRP A 263 4.47 11.53 19.19
N SER A 264 5.70 12.03 19.20
CA SER A 264 5.98 13.46 19.12
C SER A 264 7.11 13.73 18.13
N TYR A 265 6.88 14.64 17.20
CA TYR A 265 7.93 15.16 16.34
C TYR A 265 8.72 16.27 17.05
N ASP A 266 10.03 16.09 17.23
CA ASP A 266 10.92 17.13 17.76
C ASP A 266 11.95 17.51 16.68
N ASP A 267 11.75 18.67 16.06
CA ASP A 267 12.70 19.28 15.10
C ASP A 267 13.40 20.51 15.71
N GLY A 268 13.38 20.66 17.05
CA GLY A 268 14.10 21.70 17.79
C GLY A 268 13.66 23.16 17.55
N ALA A 269 12.77 23.41 16.57
CA ALA A 269 12.33 24.74 16.16
C ALA A 269 10.82 25.00 16.33
N MET A 270 10.00 23.96 16.52
CA MET A 270 8.54 24.02 16.66
C MET A 270 8.07 23.19 17.86
N SER A 271 6.90 23.54 18.41
CA SER A 271 6.27 22.76 19.50
C SER A 271 6.07 21.31 19.07
N ALA A 272 6.40 20.37 19.96
CA ALA A 272 6.16 18.95 19.76
C ALA A 272 4.70 18.71 19.34
N GLN A 273 4.51 18.16 18.14
CA GLN A 273 3.21 17.78 17.62
C GLN A 273 2.90 16.35 18.06
N ALA A 274 1.82 16.15 18.82
CA ALA A 274 1.41 14.81 19.24
C ALA A 274 0.82 14.00 18.08
N GLY A 275 0.90 12.68 18.14
CA GLY A 275 0.40 11.78 17.08
C GLY A 275 -1.08 11.97 16.78
N CYS A 276 -1.93 12.10 17.81
CA CYS A 276 -3.35 12.41 17.63
C CYS A 276 -3.57 13.73 16.87
N ASP A 277 -2.80 14.76 17.20
CA ASP A 277 -2.93 16.08 16.56
C ASP A 277 -2.46 16.02 15.10
N LEU A 278 -1.39 15.26 14.80
CA LEU A 278 -0.93 15.00 13.42
C LEU A 278 -2.05 14.39 12.58
N PHE A 279 -2.62 13.26 13.00
CA PHE A 279 -3.65 12.58 12.20
C PHE A 279 -4.95 13.38 12.10
N ALA A 280 -5.32 14.14 13.13
CA ALA A 280 -6.46 15.04 13.08
C ALA A 280 -6.25 16.18 12.06
N GLN A 281 -5.06 16.77 12.02
CA GLN A 281 -4.71 17.77 11.00
C GLN A 281 -4.77 17.18 9.59
N PHE A 282 -4.29 15.94 9.39
CA PHE A 282 -4.34 15.27 8.09
C PHE A 282 -5.77 15.06 7.64
N PHE A 283 -6.58 14.58 8.56
CA PHE A 283 -7.98 14.34 8.32
C PHE A 283 -8.69 15.62 7.88
N VAL A 284 -8.48 16.71 8.61
CA VAL A 284 -9.09 18.01 8.28
C VAL A 284 -8.61 18.50 6.91
N SER A 285 -7.32 18.38 6.57
CA SER A 285 -6.82 18.79 5.26
C SER A 285 -7.41 17.95 4.12
N THR A 286 -7.60 16.64 4.31
CA THR A 286 -8.21 15.77 3.29
C THR A 286 -9.69 16.08 3.07
N ILE A 287 -10.44 16.44 4.13
CA ILE A 287 -11.88 16.74 4.02
C ILE A 287 -12.16 17.95 3.13
N GLU A 288 -11.26 18.93 3.07
CA GLU A 288 -11.52 20.19 2.36
C GLU A 288 -11.96 19.99 0.91
N SER A 289 -11.41 18.99 0.21
CA SER A 289 -11.74 18.72 -1.20
C SER A 289 -13.12 18.08 -1.41
N TYR A 290 -13.66 17.36 -0.43
CA TYR A 290 -14.94 16.65 -0.53
C TYR A 290 -15.97 17.05 0.53
N LYS A 291 -15.78 18.24 1.14
CA LYS A 291 -16.64 18.78 2.19
C LYS A 291 -18.13 18.83 1.79
N HIS A 292 -18.42 19.13 0.52
CA HIS A 292 -19.78 19.16 0.00
C HIS A 292 -20.50 17.79 0.07
N LEU A 293 -19.74 16.68 0.00
CA LEU A 293 -20.26 15.33 0.17
C LEU A 293 -20.57 15.02 1.64
N ILE A 294 -19.82 15.61 2.57
CA ILE A 294 -20.03 15.50 4.02
C ILE A 294 -21.22 16.35 4.49
N ASP A 295 -21.43 17.52 3.89
CA ASP A 295 -22.48 18.46 4.31
C ASP A 295 -23.87 18.12 3.75
N ARG A 296 -23.99 17.10 2.88
CA ARG A 296 -25.27 16.67 2.29
C ARG A 296 -26.23 16.17 3.39
N PRO A 297 -27.46 16.73 3.53
CA PRO A 297 -28.40 16.31 4.57
C PRO A 297 -28.87 14.86 4.36
N GLU A 298 -28.91 14.07 5.44
CA GLU A 298 -29.40 12.66 5.45
C GLU A 298 -30.85 12.50 4.93
N ALA A 299 -31.61 13.59 4.80
CA ALA A 299 -33.03 13.60 4.45
C ALA A 299 -33.34 13.71 2.94
N LEU A 300 -32.36 13.96 2.07
CA LEU A 300 -32.57 13.91 0.62
C LEU A 300 -31.88 12.67 0.03
N ASP A 301 -32.73 11.69 -0.23
CA ASP A 301 -32.55 10.55 -1.13
C ASP A 301 -31.70 9.36 -0.65
N THR A 302 -32.44 8.29 -0.36
CA THR A 302 -32.07 6.86 -0.43
C THR A 302 -31.45 6.37 -1.76
N SER A 303 -30.94 7.29 -2.60
CA SER A 303 -30.08 7.02 -3.74
C SER A 303 -28.73 7.70 -3.49
N GLY A 304 -27.93 7.12 -2.61
CA GLY A 304 -26.52 7.51 -2.42
C GLY A 304 -25.67 7.10 -3.61
N ALA A 305 -26.00 7.60 -4.80
CA ALA A 305 -25.17 7.51 -6.00
C ALA A 305 -24.36 8.82 -6.10
N PHE A 306 -23.05 8.73 -6.36
CA PHE A 306 -22.27 9.90 -6.77
C PHE A 306 -22.84 10.37 -8.11
N SER A 307 -23.68 11.41 -8.11
CA SER A 307 -24.18 12.03 -9.33
C SER A 307 -23.06 12.90 -9.90
N GLY A 308 -22.50 12.52 -11.04
CA GLY A 308 -21.43 13.25 -11.73
C GLY A 308 -21.83 14.61 -12.32
N GLU A 309 -22.85 15.27 -11.76
CA GLU A 309 -23.35 16.57 -12.22
C GLU A 309 -23.11 17.70 -11.20
N ASP A 310 -22.70 17.40 -9.96
CA ASP A 310 -22.45 18.41 -8.94
C ASP A 310 -20.94 18.50 -8.61
N SER A 311 -20.25 19.42 -9.28
CA SER A 311 -18.85 19.87 -9.03
C SER A 311 -17.74 18.85 -9.30
N ASP A 312 -17.01 19.06 -10.40
CA ASP A 312 -15.78 18.32 -10.81
C ASP A 312 -14.55 18.55 -9.88
N ASP A 313 -14.70 19.18 -8.71
CA ASP A 313 -13.57 19.69 -7.91
C ASP A 313 -13.17 18.79 -6.72
N TRP A 314 -13.73 17.59 -6.54
CA TRP A 314 -13.31 16.68 -5.46
C TRP A 314 -12.31 15.62 -5.92
N SER A 315 -11.43 15.19 -5.01
CA SER A 315 -10.48 14.11 -5.24
C SER A 315 -10.97 12.79 -4.63
N PRO A 316 -11.08 11.70 -5.41
CA PRO A 316 -11.38 10.39 -4.87
C PRO A 316 -10.28 9.86 -3.95
N GLU A 317 -9.03 10.25 -4.20
CA GLU A 317 -7.89 9.96 -3.31
C GLU A 317 -8.11 10.53 -1.90
N ASP A 318 -8.61 11.77 -1.80
CA ASP A 318 -8.89 12.39 -0.50
C ASP A 318 -10.05 11.71 0.23
N VAL A 319 -11.07 11.24 -0.48
CA VAL A 319 -12.16 10.44 0.13
C VAL A 319 -11.62 9.14 0.73
N ILE A 320 -10.69 8.48 0.03
CA ILE A 320 -10.04 7.26 0.50
C ILE A 320 -9.17 7.55 1.72
N LEU A 321 -8.27 8.54 1.64
CA LEU A 321 -7.37 8.91 2.71
C LEU A 321 -8.12 9.40 3.95
N GLY A 322 -9.15 10.23 3.77
CA GLY A 322 -9.99 10.72 4.85
C GLY A 322 -10.78 9.60 5.54
N GLY A 323 -11.26 8.60 4.79
CA GLY A 323 -11.88 7.40 5.35
C GLY A 323 -10.90 6.52 6.14
N CYS A 324 -9.71 6.23 5.59
CA CYS A 324 -8.67 5.48 6.29
C CYS A 324 -8.18 6.21 7.57
N THR A 325 -8.06 7.53 7.50
CA THR A 325 -7.67 8.35 8.66
C THR A 325 -8.79 8.38 9.70
N SER A 326 -10.06 8.38 9.28
CA SER A 326 -11.19 8.25 10.20
C SER A 326 -11.21 6.90 10.92
N LEU A 327 -10.87 5.81 10.23
CA LEU A 327 -10.69 4.50 10.86
C LEU A 327 -9.55 4.55 11.89
N LEU A 328 -8.39 5.08 11.52
CA LEU A 328 -7.23 5.20 12.41
C LEU A 328 -7.56 6.01 13.67
N LEU A 329 -8.16 7.20 13.51
CA LEU A 329 -8.58 8.04 14.63
C LEU A 329 -9.63 7.32 15.49
N GLY A 330 -10.60 6.65 14.88
CA GLY A 330 -11.57 5.82 15.62
C GLY A 330 -10.91 4.73 16.46
N TYR A 331 -9.92 4.02 15.93
CA TYR A 331 -9.15 3.02 16.66
C TYR A 331 -8.25 3.63 17.75
N LEU A 332 -7.68 4.81 17.52
CA LEU A 332 -6.92 5.54 18.54
C LEU A 332 -7.79 5.92 19.75
N MET A 333 -9.04 6.33 19.51
CA MET A 333 -9.99 6.69 20.56
C MET A 333 -10.56 5.44 21.28
N ARG A 334 -10.73 4.33 20.57
CA ARG A 334 -11.32 3.10 21.11
C ARG A 334 -10.49 2.53 22.26
N GLY A 335 -11.13 2.38 23.43
CA GLY A 335 -10.50 1.84 24.63
C GLY A 335 -9.54 2.80 25.34
N SER A 336 -9.45 4.07 24.92
CA SER A 336 -8.57 5.06 25.57
C SER A 336 -9.26 6.43 25.72
N ALA A 337 -9.67 6.75 26.95
CA ALA A 337 -10.28 8.05 27.26
C ALA A 337 -9.32 9.23 27.04
N ALA A 338 -8.02 9.04 27.28
CA ALA A 338 -7.00 10.06 27.06
C ALA A 338 -6.85 10.37 25.56
N ASN A 339 -6.75 9.35 24.72
CA ASN A 339 -6.68 9.52 23.26
C ASN A 339 -7.98 10.10 22.71
N SER A 340 -9.14 9.66 23.22
CA SER A 340 -10.43 10.23 22.87
C SER A 340 -10.49 11.74 23.13
N ALA A 341 -10.08 12.18 24.33
CA ALA A 341 -10.01 13.60 24.65
C ALA A 341 -9.02 14.36 23.75
N ALA A 342 -7.87 13.78 23.44
CA ALA A 342 -6.87 14.39 22.56
C ALA A 342 -7.39 14.56 21.13
N VAL A 343 -7.93 13.49 20.54
CA VAL A 343 -8.51 13.53 19.18
C VAL A 343 -9.66 14.53 19.11
N LEU A 344 -10.62 14.46 20.04
CA LEU A 344 -11.75 15.38 20.04
C LEU A 344 -11.32 16.85 20.20
N LYS A 345 -10.31 17.13 21.04
CA LYS A 345 -9.74 18.47 21.18
C LYS A 345 -9.12 18.99 19.87
N ALA A 346 -8.54 18.12 19.06
CA ALA A 346 -7.96 18.46 17.76
C ALA A 346 -9.00 18.61 16.65
N MET A 347 -10.24 18.13 16.85
CA MET A 347 -11.32 18.26 15.88
C MET A 347 -11.94 19.67 15.85
N PRO A 348 -12.34 20.20 14.68
CA PRO A 348 -12.88 21.56 14.55
C PRO A 348 -14.10 21.89 15.44
N ASP A 349 -14.97 20.92 15.71
CA ASP A 349 -16.20 21.08 16.49
C ASP A 349 -16.14 20.34 17.85
N GLY A 350 -14.98 19.82 18.23
CA GLY A 350 -14.85 19.03 19.45
C GLY A 350 -15.59 17.69 19.40
N SER A 351 -16.01 17.22 18.22
CA SER A 351 -16.96 16.11 18.08
C SER A 351 -16.52 15.04 17.06
N PRO A 352 -16.99 13.80 17.19
CA PRO A 352 -16.68 12.74 16.22
C PRO A 352 -17.53 12.80 14.94
N ARG A 353 -18.38 13.83 14.76
CA ARG A 353 -19.37 13.89 13.66
C ARG A 353 -18.72 13.89 12.29
N LEU A 354 -17.62 14.62 12.11
CA LEU A 354 -16.91 14.67 10.83
C LEU A 354 -16.30 13.30 10.49
N LEU A 355 -15.74 12.59 11.48
CA LEU A 355 -15.22 11.22 11.31
C LEU A 355 -16.33 10.26 10.86
N LEU A 356 -17.51 10.32 11.50
CA LEU A 356 -18.67 9.51 11.13
C LEU A 356 -19.13 9.76 9.70
N ARG A 357 -19.20 11.03 9.28
CA ARG A 357 -19.63 11.39 7.93
C ARG A 357 -18.60 11.00 6.89
N ALA A 358 -17.31 11.19 7.15
CA ALA A 358 -16.25 10.76 6.26
C ALA A 358 -16.25 9.23 6.08
N LEU A 359 -16.45 8.45 7.15
CA LEU A 359 -16.62 6.99 7.07
C LEU A 359 -17.82 6.57 6.22
N ALA A 360 -18.95 7.28 6.34
CA ALA A 360 -20.14 7.00 5.55
C ALA A 360 -19.90 7.27 4.06
N VAL A 361 -19.28 8.40 3.70
CA VAL A 361 -18.90 8.73 2.32
C VAL A 361 -17.90 7.71 1.77
N PHE A 362 -16.89 7.35 2.57
CA PHE A 362 -15.90 6.32 2.24
C PHE A 362 -16.56 4.97 1.93
N ALA A 363 -17.46 4.49 2.79
CA ALA A 363 -18.16 3.22 2.60
C ALA A 363 -19.08 3.25 1.36
N ALA A 364 -19.80 4.36 1.16
CA ALA A 364 -20.63 4.55 -0.03
C ALA A 364 -19.79 4.54 -1.31
N PHE A 365 -18.64 5.22 -1.31
CA PHE A 365 -17.69 5.22 -2.43
C PHE A 365 -17.17 3.82 -2.74
N HIS A 366 -16.67 3.11 -1.75
CA HIS A 366 -16.19 1.73 -1.91
C HIS A 366 -17.29 0.79 -2.40
N SER A 367 -18.53 0.96 -1.92
CA SER A 367 -19.67 0.17 -2.39
C SER A 367 -19.99 0.46 -3.86
N GLN A 368 -19.91 1.71 -4.30
CA GLN A 368 -20.23 2.09 -5.68
C GLN A 368 -19.20 1.60 -6.69
N ILE A 369 -17.92 1.60 -6.32
CA ILE A 369 -16.84 1.08 -7.18
C ILE A 369 -16.66 -0.45 -7.07
N GLY A 370 -17.48 -1.14 -6.26
CA GLY A 370 -17.37 -2.59 -6.06
C GLY A 370 -16.14 -3.02 -5.25
N ALA A 371 -15.56 -2.13 -4.46
CA ALA A 371 -14.36 -2.37 -3.65
C ALA A 371 -14.67 -2.58 -2.14
N LEU A 372 -15.92 -2.50 -1.70
CA LEU A 372 -16.28 -2.72 -0.30
C LEU A 372 -16.32 -4.22 0.03
N THR A 373 -15.28 -4.72 0.69
CA THR A 373 -15.26 -6.11 1.20
C THR A 373 -16.09 -6.27 2.48
N PRO A 374 -16.50 -7.51 2.81
CA PRO A 374 -17.11 -7.81 4.11
C PRO A 374 -16.29 -7.33 5.31
N GLU A 375 -14.98 -7.40 5.23
CA GLU A 375 -14.04 -7.07 6.29
C GLU A 375 -13.84 -5.57 6.41
N VAL A 376 -13.70 -4.81 5.30
CA VAL A 376 -13.74 -3.33 5.35
C VAL A 376 -15.08 -2.88 5.94
N ALA A 377 -16.19 -3.46 5.47
CA ALA A 377 -17.51 -3.14 5.99
C ALA A 377 -17.60 -3.43 7.49
N LYS A 378 -17.03 -4.54 7.97
CA LYS A 378 -16.98 -4.89 9.39
C LYS A 378 -16.20 -3.86 10.20
N SER A 379 -15.01 -3.46 9.75
CA SER A 379 -14.18 -2.44 10.41
C SER A 379 -14.86 -1.07 10.45
N VAL A 380 -15.46 -0.64 9.33
CA VAL A 380 -16.24 0.61 9.27
C VAL A 380 -17.42 0.57 10.24
N LEU A 381 -18.23 -0.50 10.20
CA LEU A 381 -19.39 -0.64 11.08
C LEU A 381 -19.00 -0.69 12.56
N LEU A 382 -17.86 -1.31 12.90
CA LEU A 382 -17.36 -1.37 14.26
C LEU A 382 -17.02 0.03 14.79
N ILE A 383 -16.23 0.79 14.04
CA ILE A 383 -15.83 2.14 14.41
C ILE A 383 -17.02 3.10 14.37
N GLU A 384 -17.92 2.98 13.40
CA GLU A 384 -19.14 3.79 13.32
C GLU A 384 -20.02 3.61 14.58
N LYS A 385 -20.25 2.37 15.00
CA LYS A 385 -21.00 2.07 16.23
C LYS A 385 -20.33 2.69 17.45
N TRP A 386 -19.00 2.55 17.54
CA TRP A 386 -18.23 3.08 18.66
C TRP A 386 -18.27 4.62 18.70
N LEU A 387 -18.04 5.29 17.58
CA LEU A 387 -18.08 6.76 17.49
C LEU A 387 -19.49 7.32 17.80
N LYS A 388 -20.55 6.63 17.38
CA LYS A 388 -21.94 6.97 17.75
C LYS A 388 -22.18 6.86 19.25
N ALA A 389 -21.68 5.79 19.88
CA ALA A 389 -21.76 5.59 21.33
C ALA A 389 -20.92 6.61 22.10
N SER A 390 -19.77 7.04 21.57
CA SER A 390 -18.93 8.09 22.17
C SER A 390 -19.55 9.49 22.03
N GLY A 391 -20.39 9.73 21.00
CA GLY A 391 -21.06 11.00 20.75
C GLY A 391 -22.39 11.19 21.48
N GLY A 392 -22.99 10.10 21.99
CA GLY A 392 -24.20 10.11 22.81
C GLY A 392 -23.88 9.57 24.20
N GLY A 393 -23.87 10.41 25.23
CA GLY A 393 -23.47 9.99 26.57
C GLY A 393 -24.28 8.78 27.09
N GLY A 394 -23.60 7.64 27.30
CA GLY A 394 -24.02 6.58 28.23
C GLY A 394 -23.96 5.12 27.72
N SER A 395 -22.93 4.38 28.17
CA SER A 395 -22.87 2.91 28.44
C SER A 395 -23.03 1.92 27.25
N ASN A 396 -22.47 0.72 27.15
CA ASN A 396 -21.67 -0.18 28.02
C ASN A 396 -20.62 -0.87 27.12
N GLU A 397 -19.37 -0.93 27.57
CA GLU A 397 -18.26 -1.57 26.82
C GLU A 397 -18.29 -3.11 26.88
N SER A 398 -19.07 -3.71 27.80
CA SER A 398 -19.10 -5.16 28.05
C SER A 398 -19.90 -5.99 27.03
N ASP A 399 -20.95 -5.44 26.42
CA ASP A 399 -21.82 -6.22 25.52
C ASP A 399 -21.23 -6.39 24.10
N LEU A 400 -20.26 -5.55 23.74
CA LEU A 400 -19.63 -5.58 22.40
C LEU A 400 -18.61 -6.71 22.23
N VAL A 401 -17.98 -7.18 23.33
CA VAL A 401 -16.94 -8.21 23.30
C VAL A 401 -17.53 -9.62 23.48
N GLU A 402 -18.58 -9.78 24.29
CA GLU A 402 -19.19 -11.10 24.56
C GLU A 402 -19.94 -11.70 23.36
N THR A 403 -20.47 -10.86 22.46
CA THR A 403 -21.23 -11.37 21.30
C THR A 403 -20.34 -12.06 20.25
N MET A 404 -19.01 -11.91 20.32
CA MET A 404 -18.07 -12.53 19.37
C MET A 404 -17.31 -13.74 19.94
N ALA A 405 -17.16 -13.84 21.26
CA ALA A 405 -16.43 -14.94 21.89
C ALA A 405 -17.22 -16.26 21.97
N SER A 406 -18.55 -16.22 21.83
CA SER A 406 -19.42 -17.40 22.03
C SER A 406 -19.78 -18.19 20.77
N LYS A 407 -19.13 -17.96 19.61
CA LYS A 407 -19.45 -18.68 18.36
C LYS A 407 -18.45 -19.75 17.91
N ASP A 408 -17.42 -20.01 18.70
CA ASP A 408 -16.50 -21.14 18.49
C ASP A 408 -16.82 -22.29 19.46
N SER A 409 -18.06 -22.80 19.44
CA SER A 409 -18.40 -24.11 19.99
C SER A 409 -19.79 -24.56 19.53
N VAL A 410 -19.85 -25.80 19.03
CA VAL A 410 -21.00 -26.64 18.73
C VAL A 410 -21.46 -26.74 17.26
N GLU A 411 -21.26 -27.96 16.80
CA GLU A 411 -21.66 -28.65 15.57
C GLU A 411 -23.18 -28.61 15.30
N SER A 412 -23.53 -28.48 14.01
CA SER A 412 -24.74 -29.00 13.35
C SER A 412 -26.09 -28.90 14.07
N GLN A 413 -26.92 -27.92 13.67
CA GLN A 413 -28.34 -28.17 13.35
C GLN A 413 -28.98 -26.99 12.59
N ARG A 414 -29.67 -27.32 11.50
CA ARG A 414 -30.48 -26.42 10.67
C ARG A 414 -31.72 -25.95 11.46
N SER A 415 -31.87 -24.64 11.66
CA SER A 415 -33.18 -23.99 11.72
C SER A 415 -33.04 -22.48 11.47
N GLY A 416 -33.83 -21.97 10.53
CA GLY A 416 -33.74 -20.61 10.01
C GLY A 416 -34.10 -19.53 11.04
N VAL A 417 -33.23 -18.52 11.12
CA VAL A 417 -33.52 -17.20 11.68
C VAL A 417 -32.85 -16.18 10.76
N SER A 418 -33.67 -15.23 10.29
CA SER A 418 -33.34 -14.25 9.26
C SER A 418 -32.24 -13.27 9.66
N THR A 419 -31.27 -13.07 8.77
CA THR A 419 -30.27 -11.98 8.82
C THR A 419 -30.90 -10.64 8.42
N PRO A 420 -30.45 -9.49 8.97
CA PRO A 420 -30.85 -8.18 8.46
C PRO A 420 -30.17 -7.97 7.10
N SER A 421 -30.98 -7.92 6.04
CA SER A 421 -30.53 -7.70 4.67
C SER A 421 -30.10 -6.25 4.45
N LEU A 422 -28.82 -6.02 4.10
CA LEU A 422 -28.45 -4.89 3.26
C LEU A 422 -29.06 -5.15 1.88
N ARG A 423 -30.07 -4.34 1.51
CA ARG A 423 -30.81 -4.49 0.25
C ARG A 423 -29.88 -4.21 -0.93
N THR A 424 -29.60 -5.24 -1.71
CA THR A 424 -29.06 -5.14 -3.07
C THR A 424 -30.10 -4.44 -3.96
N ARG A 425 -29.72 -3.34 -4.61
CA ARG A 425 -30.57 -2.66 -5.61
C ARG A 425 -29.89 -2.70 -6.98
N ALA A 426 -30.65 -3.12 -7.98
CA ALA A 426 -30.20 -3.23 -9.37
C ALA A 426 -29.95 -1.86 -10.01
N MET A 427 -28.89 -1.79 -10.82
CA MET A 427 -28.44 -0.62 -11.55
C MET A 427 -29.46 -0.18 -12.62
N LYS A 428 -29.65 1.13 -12.76
CA LYS A 428 -30.13 1.74 -14.01
C LYS A 428 -28.93 2.36 -14.73
N ASN A 429 -28.50 1.66 -15.78
CA ASN A 429 -27.89 2.13 -17.02
C ASN A 429 -26.89 3.29 -16.95
N LEU A 430 -25.61 2.96 -16.77
CA LEU A 430 -24.47 3.77 -17.25
C LEU A 430 -23.99 3.32 -18.66
N CYS A 431 -24.64 2.33 -19.28
CA CYS A 431 -24.21 1.72 -20.54
C CYS A 431 -25.30 1.67 -21.63
N SER A 432 -26.04 2.76 -21.86
CA SER A 432 -27.08 2.75 -22.90
C SER A 432 -27.18 4.02 -23.75
N ASN A 433 -26.05 4.64 -24.12
CA ASN A 433 -26.04 5.68 -25.15
C ASN A 433 -24.70 5.68 -25.91
N LEU A 434 -24.39 4.62 -26.66
CA LEU A 434 -23.36 4.66 -27.70
C LEU A 434 -23.74 3.70 -28.83
N ASP A 435 -24.79 4.06 -29.57
CA ASP A 435 -24.89 3.68 -30.99
C ASP A 435 -25.66 4.77 -31.72
N ASP A 436 -24.90 5.62 -32.42
CA ASP A 436 -25.18 6.15 -33.76
C ASP A 436 -24.49 7.51 -33.98
N SER A 437 -23.54 7.47 -34.93
CA SER A 437 -23.11 8.53 -35.85
C SER A 437 -22.06 9.57 -35.42
N ASP A 438 -21.07 9.65 -36.32
CA ASP A 438 -20.10 10.71 -36.63
C ASP A 438 -18.75 10.79 -35.86
N GLU A 439 -17.81 10.05 -36.47
CA GLU A 439 -16.37 10.24 -36.59
C GLU A 439 -15.82 11.66 -36.32
N GLY A 440 -14.85 11.72 -35.40
CA GLY A 440 -13.87 12.81 -35.34
C GLY A 440 -13.72 13.47 -33.96
N GLU A 441 -12.90 12.84 -33.10
CA GLU A 441 -12.21 13.37 -31.89
C GLU A 441 -12.30 12.40 -30.69
N ARG A 442 -11.64 11.23 -30.80
CA ARG A 442 -11.55 10.22 -29.72
C ARG A 442 -10.12 9.76 -29.45
N LEU A 443 -9.24 10.68 -29.05
CA LEU A 443 -7.90 10.29 -28.56
C LEU A 443 -7.53 10.84 -27.17
N HIS A 444 -8.35 11.68 -26.55
CA HIS A 444 -8.11 12.15 -25.17
C HIS A 444 -8.99 11.46 -24.11
N GLY A 445 -10.26 11.17 -24.40
CA GLY A 445 -11.17 10.53 -23.43
C GLY A 445 -10.89 9.05 -23.14
N GLN A 446 -10.50 8.26 -24.16
CA GLN A 446 -10.27 6.82 -24.00
C GLN A 446 -8.98 6.47 -23.23
N MET A 447 -7.99 7.38 -23.22
CA MET A 447 -6.79 7.20 -22.39
C MET A 447 -7.05 7.49 -20.91
N GLN A 448 -8.00 8.39 -20.60
CA GLN A 448 -8.38 8.71 -19.23
C GLN A 448 -9.22 7.57 -18.61
N GLU A 449 -10.21 7.05 -19.33
CA GLU A 449 -11.05 5.93 -18.87
C GLU A 449 -10.27 4.63 -18.63
N ALA A 450 -9.35 4.26 -19.54
CA ALA A 450 -8.48 3.09 -19.38
C ALA A 450 -7.46 3.25 -18.23
N HIS A 451 -7.07 4.50 -17.93
CA HIS A 451 -6.20 4.84 -16.81
C HIS A 451 -6.95 4.76 -15.47
N TYR A 452 -8.22 5.18 -15.41
CA TYR A 452 -9.07 5.05 -14.22
C TYR A 452 -9.48 3.61 -13.91
N THR A 453 -9.77 2.78 -14.92
CA THR A 453 -10.08 1.35 -14.70
C THR A 453 -8.87 0.52 -14.24
N ALA A 454 -7.65 0.85 -14.68
CA ALA A 454 -6.43 0.22 -14.19
C ALA A 454 -6.10 0.63 -12.73
N HIS A 455 -6.41 1.88 -12.35
CA HIS A 455 -6.26 2.39 -10.99
C HIS A 455 -7.29 1.79 -10.03
N LEU A 456 -8.56 1.71 -10.44
CA LEU A 456 -9.62 1.07 -9.66
C LEU A 456 -9.48 -0.45 -9.59
N SER A 457 -8.90 -1.12 -10.59
CA SER A 457 -8.64 -2.56 -10.51
C SER A 457 -7.43 -2.91 -9.62
N SER A 458 -6.43 -2.03 -9.51
CA SER A 458 -5.34 -2.19 -8.54
C SER A 458 -5.74 -1.76 -7.12
N PHE A 459 -6.60 -0.75 -6.98
CA PHE A 459 -7.16 -0.29 -5.69
C PHE A 459 -8.26 -1.22 -5.19
N ALA A 460 -9.14 -1.73 -6.06
CA ALA A 460 -10.06 -2.82 -5.76
C ALA A 460 -9.26 -4.11 -5.53
N ALA A 461 -8.25 -4.52 -6.30
CA ALA A 461 -7.42 -5.67 -5.88
C ALA A 461 -6.62 -5.42 -4.58
N PHE A 462 -6.40 -4.16 -4.20
CA PHE A 462 -5.73 -3.81 -2.95
C PHE A 462 -6.71 -3.78 -1.75
N ILE A 463 -7.95 -3.31 -1.93
CA ILE A 463 -9.00 -3.28 -0.91
C ILE A 463 -9.86 -4.56 -0.93
N SER A 464 -10.33 -5.01 -2.09
CA SER A 464 -11.11 -6.25 -2.35
C SER A 464 -10.43 -7.54 -1.88
N THR A 465 -9.15 -7.49 -1.53
CA THR A 465 -8.39 -8.69 -1.17
C THR A 465 -7.27 -8.49 -0.14
N ASN A 466 -7.12 -7.31 0.49
CA ASN A 466 -6.29 -7.15 1.72
C ASN A 466 -7.06 -6.65 2.94
N PHE A 467 -8.38 -6.55 2.80
CA PHE A 467 -9.27 -6.40 3.93
C PHE A 467 -10.30 -7.48 3.83
#